data_AF-A0A354NU39-F1
#
_entry.id   AF-A0A354NU39-F1
#
_cell.length_a   1.000
_cell.length_b   1.000
_cell.length_c   1.000
_cell.angle_alpha   90.00
_cell.angle_beta   90.00
_cell.angle_gamma   90.00
#
_symmetry.space_group_name_H-M   'P 1'
#
loop_
_entity.id
_entity.type
_entity.pdbx_description
1 polymer ?
#
loop_
_entity_poly.entity_id
_entity_poly.type
_entity_poly.pdbx_seq_one_letter_code
_entity_poly.pdbx_strand_id
1 'polypeptide(L)'
;ANWFERAQYFVMPAITLGWLASAGLMRLVRSSMLEVLDSEYIKLARAKGVRNNSVIWKHAFKNSLIPPLTFSALILVGFIGGTVVTETVFAWPGLGQMTFTAIINNDFPLMVGA
;
A
#
# COMPACT_ATOMS: atom_id res chain seq x y z
N ALA A 1 -9.18 -29.19 3.66
CA ALA A 1 -8.97 -28.29 4.82
C ALA A 1 -7.50 -27.88 4.85
N ASN A 2 -7.12 -26.78 5.54
CA ASN A 2 -5.74 -26.22 5.67
C ASN A 2 -5.49 -24.87 4.95
N TRP A 3 -6.53 -24.06 4.71
CA TRP A 3 -6.39 -22.66 4.28
C TRP A 3 -5.59 -21.81 5.28
N PHE A 4 -5.66 -22.14 6.58
CA PHE A 4 -4.93 -21.45 7.63
C PHE A 4 -3.41 -21.68 7.58
N GLU A 5 -2.95 -22.89 7.27
CA GLU A 5 -1.52 -23.18 7.08
C GLU A 5 -0.98 -22.45 5.84
N ARG A 6 -1.75 -22.41 4.75
CA ARG A 6 -1.39 -21.67 3.54
C ARG A 6 -1.29 -20.17 3.80
N ALA A 7 -2.22 -19.61 4.57
CA ALA A 7 -2.22 -18.19 4.93
C ALA A 7 -0.94 -17.80 5.72
N GLN A 8 -0.39 -18.68 6.56
CA GLN A 8 0.84 -18.41 7.31
C GLN A 8 2.05 -18.18 6.39
N TYR A 9 2.13 -18.88 5.25
CA TYR A 9 3.19 -18.64 4.26
C TYR A 9 3.07 -17.30 3.53
N PHE A 10 1.89 -16.69 3.50
CA PHE A 10 1.67 -15.36 2.92
C PHE A 10 1.99 -14.21 3.89
N VAL A 11 1.98 -14.46 5.20
CA VAL A 11 2.17 -13.40 6.21
C VAL A 11 3.57 -12.77 6.09
N MET A 12 4.62 -13.59 5.94
CA MET A 12 6.00 -13.05 5.88
C MET A 12 6.26 -12.20 4.62
N PRO A 13 5.94 -12.65 3.39
CA PRO A 13 6.09 -11.82 2.18
C PRO A 13 5.21 -10.57 2.20
N ALA A 14 3.99 -10.65 2.75
CA ALA A 14 3.09 -9.51 2.84
C ALA A 14 3.62 -8.44 3.80
N ILE A 15 4.19 -8.84 4.94
CA ILE A 15 4.78 -7.91 5.91
C ILE A 15 6.03 -7.25 5.32
N THR A 16 6.90 -7.99 4.64
CA THR A 16 8.13 -7.42 4.07
C THR A 16 7.84 -6.40 2.97
N LEU A 17 6.87 -6.67 2.08
CA LEU A 17 6.40 -5.69 1.09
C LEU A 17 5.68 -4.50 1.74
N GLY A 18 4.80 -4.78 2.69
CA GLY A 18 3.95 -3.78 3.33
C GLY A 18 4.69 -2.83 4.25
N TRP A 19 5.80 -3.26 4.88
CA TRP A 19 6.50 -2.48 5.90
C TRP A 19 7.03 -1.15 5.36
N LEU A 20 7.71 -1.19 4.21
CA LEU A 20 8.27 0.00 3.57
C LEU A 20 7.17 0.96 3.09
N ALA A 21 6.12 0.42 2.47
CA ALA A 21 4.99 1.22 1.99
C ALA A 21 4.20 1.87 3.14
N SER A 22 4.06 1.17 4.26
CA SER A 22 3.33 1.65 5.44
C SER A 22 3.96 2.91 6.03
N ALA A 23 5.30 2.97 6.11
CA ALA A 23 6.01 4.16 6.59
C ALA A 23 5.72 5.40 5.72
N GLY A 24 5.76 5.23 4.39
CA GLY A 24 5.45 6.29 3.43
C GLY A 24 4.00 6.77 3.52
N LEU A 25 3.04 5.83 3.52
CA LEU A 25 1.62 6.15 3.64
C LEU A 25 1.28 6.81 4.98
N MET A 26 1.83 6.32 6.09
CA MET A 26 1.55 6.89 7.41
C MET A 26 2.04 8.34 7.51
N ARG A 27 3.23 8.63 6.98
CA ARG A 27 3.76 10.00 6.94
C ARG A 27 2.86 10.91 6.09
N LEU A 28 2.40 10.42 4.93
CA LEU A 28 1.54 11.17 4.04
C LEU A 28 0.17 11.45 4.66
N VAL A 29 -0.47 10.43 5.23
CA VAL A 29 -1.75 10.55 5.95
C VAL A 29 -1.63 11.55 7.10
N ARG A 30 -0.52 11.52 7.86
CA ARG A 30 -0.28 12.47 8.93
C ARG A 30 -0.17 13.91 8.40
N SER A 31 0.55 14.12 7.30
CA SER A 31 0.71 15.45 6.69
C SER A 31 -0.65 16.00 6.22
N SER A 32 -1.39 15.20 5.45
CA SER A 32 -2.69 15.61 4.92
C SER A 32 -3.71 15.85 6.04
N MET A 33 -3.66 15.08 7.12
CA MET A 33 -4.54 15.27 8.27
C MET A 33 -4.27 16.59 8.99
N LEU A 34 -2.99 17.00 9.12
CA LEU A 34 -2.63 18.27 9.73
C LEU A 34 -3.10 19.47 8.91
N GLU A 35 -2.91 19.43 7.58
CA GLU A 35 -3.39 20.47 6.66
C GLU A 35 -4.91 20.62 6.74
N VAL A 36 -5.62 19.49 6.73
CA VAL A 36 -7.08 19.49 6.81
C VAL A 36 -7.59 19.98 8.17
N LEU A 37 -6.94 19.63 9.28
CA LEU A 37 -7.34 20.08 10.61
C LEU A 37 -7.19 21.60 10.81
N ASP A 38 -6.27 22.23 10.09
CA ASP A 38 -6.02 23.68 10.17
C ASP A 38 -6.89 24.52 9.21
N SER A 39 -7.66 23.84 8.35
CA SER A 39 -8.58 24.48 7.42
C SER A 39 -9.74 25.22 8.11
N GLU A 40 -10.22 26.28 7.46
CA GLU A 40 -11.29 27.13 8.00
C GLU A 40 -12.61 26.38 8.18
N TYR A 41 -12.92 25.40 7.32
CA TYR A 41 -14.16 24.62 7.43
C TYR A 41 -14.20 23.77 8.71
N ILE A 42 -13.04 23.28 9.17
CA ILE A 42 -12.93 22.54 10.44
C ILE A 42 -13.04 23.49 11.63
N LYS A 43 -12.44 24.68 11.55
CA LYS A 43 -12.58 25.72 12.59
C LYS A 43 -14.05 26.14 12.74
N LEU A 44 -14.77 26.30 11.62
CA LEU A 44 -16.20 26.59 11.60
C LEU A 44 -17.02 25.42 12.18
N ALA A 45 -16.70 24.17 11.82
CA ALA A 45 -17.38 23.00 12.38
C ALA A 45 -17.22 22.89 13.91
N ARG A 46 -16.03 23.23 14.44
CA ARG A 46 -15.81 23.31 15.90
C ARG A 46 -16.58 24.45 16.54
N ALA A 47 -16.61 25.63 15.90
CA ALA A 47 -17.39 26.78 16.38
C ALA A 47 -18.91 26.50 16.42
N LYS A 48 -19.41 25.66 15.52
CA LYS A 48 -20.80 25.15 15.53
C LYS A 48 -21.10 24.12 16.64
N GLY A 49 -20.11 23.72 17.45
CA GLY A 49 -20.28 22.76 18.54
C GLY A 49 -20.27 21.29 18.10
N VAL A 50 -19.76 20.96 16.90
CA VAL A 50 -19.67 19.57 16.45
C VAL A 50 -18.68 18.79 17.34
N ARG A 51 -19.10 17.61 17.80
CA ARG A 51 -18.27 16.72 18.64
C ARG A 51 -16.93 16.42 17.97
N ASN A 52 -15.83 16.52 18.72
CA ASN A 52 -14.46 16.36 18.23
C ASN A 52 -14.23 15.04 17.46
N ASN A 53 -14.82 13.93 17.90
CA ASN A 53 -14.73 12.64 17.19
C ASN A 53 -15.37 12.68 15.79
N SER A 54 -16.48 13.40 15.63
CA SER A 54 -17.15 13.57 14.33
C SER A 54 -16.35 14.50 13.40
N VAL A 55 -15.67 15.51 13.96
CA VAL A 55 -14.74 16.35 13.20
C VAL A 55 -13.58 15.50 12.67
N ILE A 56 -12.96 14.67 13.50
CA ILE A 56 -11.82 13.83 13.10
C ILE A 56 -12.24 12.78 12.06
N TRP A 57 -13.21 11.92 12.38
CA TRP A 57 -13.54 10.75 11.54
C TRP A 57 -14.39 11.09 10.32
N LYS A 58 -15.34 12.03 10.43
CA LYS A 58 -16.29 12.32 9.36
C LYS A 58 -15.87 13.48 8.46
N HIS A 59 -15.22 14.50 9.02
CA HIS A 59 -14.87 15.73 8.28
C HIS A 59 -13.40 15.80 7.87
N ALA A 60 -12.49 15.51 8.79
CA ALA A 60 -11.06 15.61 8.55
C ALA A 60 -10.55 14.41 7.75
N PHE A 61 -10.76 13.20 8.28
CA PHE A 61 -10.22 11.97 7.69
C PHE A 61 -10.71 11.71 6.27
N LYS A 62 -12.01 11.94 6.00
CA LYS A 62 -12.58 11.76 4.65
C LYS A 62 -11.93 12.70 3.63
N ASN A 63 -11.61 13.94 4.04
CA ASN A 63 -11.02 14.92 3.13
C ASN A 63 -9.49 14.76 3.03
N SER A 64 -8.84 14.34 4.12
CA SER A 64 -7.40 14.09 4.15
C SER A 64 -7.00 12.80 3.42
N LEU A 65 -7.96 11.94 3.05
CA LEU A 65 -7.69 10.69 2.33
C LEU A 65 -7.43 10.89 0.84
N ILE A 66 -7.72 12.07 0.27
CA ILE A 66 -7.56 12.32 -1.17
C ILE A 66 -6.09 12.11 -1.60
N PRO A 67 -5.08 12.73 -0.97
CA PRO A 67 -3.68 12.50 -1.36
C PRO A 67 -3.17 11.08 -1.09
N PRO A 68 -3.40 10.46 0.09
CA PRO A 68 -3.03 9.07 0.35
C PRO A 68 -3.64 8.07 -0.63
N LEU A 69 -4.88 8.29 -1.07
CA LEU A 69 -5.52 7.41 -2.04
C LEU A 69 -4.81 7.46 -3.39
N THR A 70 -4.48 8.65 -3.88
CA THR A 70 -3.73 8.79 -5.13
C THR A 70 -2.33 8.18 -5.01
N PHE A 71 -1.64 8.40 -3.89
CA PHE A 71 -0.30 7.86 -3.68
C PHE A 71 -0.30 6.32 -3.53
N SER A 72 -1.38 5.75 -2.98
CA SER A 72 -1.52 4.30 -2.87
C SER A 72 -1.49 3.59 -4.22
N ALA A 73 -1.99 4.23 -5.28
CA ALA A 73 -1.90 3.69 -6.64
C ALA A 73 -0.45 3.59 -7.12
N LEU A 74 0.38 4.59 -6.81
CA LEU A 74 1.81 4.57 -7.15
C LEU A 74 2.56 3.48 -6.38
N ILE A 75 2.23 3.31 -5.10
CA ILE A 75 2.78 2.22 -4.27
C ILE A 75 2.39 0.85 -4.84
N LEU A 76 1.14 0.68 -5.27
CA LEU A 76 0.67 -0.57 -5.90
C LEU A 76 1.47 -0.91 -7.15
N VAL A 77 1.79 0.09 -7.99
CA VAL A 77 2.68 -0.11 -9.15
C VAL A 77 4.09 -0.50 -8.69
N GLY A 78 4.62 0.16 -7.65
CA GLY A 78 5.91 -0.18 -7.06
C GLY A 78 5.99 -1.61 -6.52
N PHE A 79 4.88 -2.15 -6.00
CA PHE A 79 4.83 -3.53 -5.53
C PHE A 79 5.06 -4.55 -6.65
N ILE A 80 4.71 -4.26 -7.90
CA ILE A 80 4.98 -5.18 -9.02
C ILE A 80 6.48 -5.44 -9.14
N GLY A 81 7.31 -4.41 -8.99
CA GLY A 81 8.78 -4.55 -8.96
C GLY A 81 9.30 -5.20 -7.68
N GLY A 82 8.75 -4.83 -6.51
CA GLY A 82 9.17 -5.38 -5.22
C GLY A 82 8.81 -6.87 -5.04
N THR A 83 7.75 -7.33 -5.71
CA THR A 83 7.28 -8.72 -5.61
C THR A 83 8.33 -9.72 -6.10
N VAL A 84 9.11 -9.39 -7.14
CA VAL A 84 10.19 -10.24 -7.65
C VAL A 84 11.26 -10.51 -6.57
N VAL A 85 11.63 -9.49 -5.80
CA VAL A 85 12.60 -9.62 -4.71
C VAL A 85 12.04 -10.49 -3.59
N THR A 86 10.75 -10.36 -3.25
CA THR A 86 10.15 -11.24 -2.24
C THR A 86 9.91 -12.67 -2.74
N GLU A 87 9.63 -12.87 -4.02
CA GLU A 87 9.49 -14.20 -4.63
C GLU A 87 10.81 -14.97 -4.56
N THR A 88 11.93 -14.31 -4.88
CA THR A 88 13.27 -14.92 -4.81
C THR A 88 13.72 -15.22 -3.39
N VAL A 89 13.49 -14.33 -2.42
CA VAL A 89 13.90 -14.52 -1.02
C VAL A 89 13.06 -15.58 -0.30
N PHE A 90 11.75 -15.65 -0.57
CA PHE A 90 10.85 -16.62 0.08
C PHE A 90 10.63 -17.89 -0.75
N ALA A 91 11.35 -18.07 -1.85
CA ALA A 91 11.20 -19.20 -2.79
C ALA A 91 9.74 -19.45 -3.19
N TRP A 92 8.97 -18.38 -3.35
CA TRP A 92 7.57 -18.45 -3.74
C TRP A 92 7.46 -18.46 -5.26
N PRO A 93 6.83 -19.49 -5.88
CA PRO A 93 6.70 -19.57 -7.33
C PRO A 93 5.73 -18.50 -7.82
N GLY A 94 6.29 -17.40 -8.31
CA GLY A 94 5.55 -16.28 -8.85
C GLY A 94 6.00 -15.92 -10.27
N LEU A 95 5.21 -15.05 -10.91
CA LEU A 95 5.43 -14.66 -12.30
C LEU A 95 6.76 -13.92 -12.47
N GLY A 96 7.19 -13.15 -11.48
CA GLY A 96 8.46 -12.42 -11.50
C GLY A 96 9.67 -13.36 -11.53
N GLN A 97 9.66 -14.40 -10.69
CA GLN A 97 10.70 -15.43 -10.67
C GLN A 97 10.77 -16.22 -12.00
N MET A 98 9.61 -16.50 -12.61
CA MET A 98 9.55 -17.17 -13.91
C MET A 98 10.17 -16.31 -15.02
N THR A 99 9.81 -15.03 -15.08
CA THR A 99 10.41 -14.07 -16.03
C THR A 99 11.92 -13.92 -15.77
N PHE A 100 12.34 -13.84 -14.50
CA PHE A 100 13.76 -13.75 -14.14
C PHE A 100 14.56 -14.98 -14.61
N THR A 101 14.00 -16.18 -14.45
CA THR A 101 14.64 -17.43 -14.90
C THR A 101 14.67 -17.50 -16.44
N ALA A 102 13.62 -17.04 -17.12
CA ALA A 102 13.58 -16.95 -18.58
C ALA A 102 14.63 -15.98 -19.15
N ILE A 103 14.92 -14.88 -18.44
CA ILE A 103 16.01 -13.94 -18.79
C ILE A 103 17.37 -14.63 -18.72
N ILE A 104 17.65 -15.37 -17.65
CA ILE A 104 18.91 -16.11 -17.49
C ILE A 104 19.07 -17.17 -18.58
N ASN A 105 17.99 -17.87 -18.91
CA ASN A 105 18.00 -18.95 -19.90
C ASN A 105 17.89 -18.47 -21.36
N ASN A 106 17.78 -17.15 -21.61
CA ASN A 106 17.55 -16.56 -22.94
C ASN A 106 16.31 -17.13 -23.67
N ASP A 107 15.29 -17.58 -22.92
CA ASP A 107 14.04 -18.07 -23.50
C ASP A 107 13.09 -16.91 -23.84
N PHE A 108 13.30 -16.32 -25.03
CA PHE A 108 12.52 -15.19 -25.54
C PHE A 108 10.98 -15.36 -25.53
N PRO A 109 10.40 -16.55 -25.82
CA PRO A 109 8.95 -16.74 -25.77
C PRO A 109 8.36 -16.59 -24.36
N LEU A 110 9.09 -17.01 -23.33
CA LEU A 110 8.66 -16.90 -21.94
C LEU A 110 8.94 -15.51 -21.34
N MET A 111 9.93 -14.78 -21.89
CA MET A 111 10.24 -13.41 -21.48
C MET A 111 9.19 -12.37 -21.92
N VAL A 112 8.64 -12.52 -23.13
CA VAL A 112 7.68 -11.55 -23.70
C VAL A 112 6.24 -11.83 -23.27
N GLY A 113 5.97 -13.03 -22.73
CA GLY A 113 4.64 -13.49 -22.38
C GLY A 113 3.84 -13.79 -23.64
N ALA A 114 3.87 -15.05 -24.08
CA ALA A 114 2.93 -15.55 -25.09
C ALA A 114 1.48 -15.52 -24.57
#